data_AF-A0A948MRX9-F1
#
_entry.id   AF-A0A948MRX9-F1
#
_cell.length_a   1.000
_cell.length_b   1.000
_cell.length_c   1.000
_cell.angle_alpha   90.00
_cell.angle_beta   90.00
_cell.angle_gamma   90.00
#
_symmetry.space_group_name_H-M   'P 1'
#
loop_
_entity.id
_entity.type
_entity.pdbx_description
1 polymer ?
#
loop_
_entity_poly.entity_id
_entity_poly.type
_entity_poly.pdbx_seq_one_letter_code
_entity_poly.pdbx_strand_id
1 'polypeptide(L)' 'MPQIPIYQVDAFTAERFTGNPAAICPLESWLPGAVMQAIAAENNLAETAYFVAEGDAYRLRWFTPAVEVDL' A
#
# COMPACT_ATOMS: atom_id res chain seq x y z
N MET A 1 -3.92 19.16 -4.22
CA MET A 1 -3.90 17.69 -4.34
C MET A 1 -3.67 17.13 -2.95
N PRO A 2 -4.40 16.10 -2.50
CA PRO A 2 -4.17 15.52 -1.18
C PRO A 2 -2.75 14.93 -1.12
N GLN A 3 -2.08 15.10 0.02
CA GLN A 3 -0.79 14.49 0.27
C GLN A 3 -1.00 13.12 0.92
N ILE A 4 -0.38 12.08 0.37
CA ILE A 4 -0.51 10.71 0.87
C ILE A 4 0.84 10.29 1.45
N PRO A 5 0.94 9.96 2.74
CA PRO A 5 2.14 9.37 3.30
C PRO A 5 2.45 8.03 2.62
N ILE A 6 3.72 7.82 2.28
CA ILE A 6 4.22 6.53 1.79
C ILE A 6 5.34 6.06 2.72
N TYR A 7 5.20 4.83 3.21
CA TYR A 7 6.23 4.14 3.96
C TYR A 7 6.69 2.94 3.15
N GLN A 8 7.97 2.86 2.84
CA GLN A 8 8.55 1.65 2.27
C GLN A 8 9.07 0.77 3.40
N VAL A 9 8.65 -0.49 3.41
CA VAL A 9 9.03 -1.48 4.43
C VAL A 9 9.58 -2.73 3.76
N ASP A 10 10.58 -3.33 4.37
CA ASP A 10 11.15 -4.61 3.98
C ASP A 10 10.51 -5.71 4.84
N ALA A 11 9.57 -6.47 4.27
CA ALA A 11 8.85 -7.54 4.98
C ALA A 11 9.69 -8.82 5.11
N PHE A 12 9.37 -9.64 6.12
CA PHE A 12 10.04 -10.91 6.41
C PHE A 12 11.53 -10.82 6.77
N THR A 13 11.99 -9.64 7.19
CA THR A 13 13.37 -9.41 7.62
C THR A 13 13.45 -8.44 8.79
N ALA A 14 14.59 -8.44 9.49
CA ALA A 14 14.98 -7.40 10.44
C ALA A 14 16.19 -6.58 9.94
N GLU A 15 16.78 -6.96 8.79
CA GLU A 15 17.93 -6.29 8.19
C GLU A 15 17.48 -5.40 7.02
N ARG A 16 18.03 -4.19 6.94
CA ARG A 16 17.71 -3.25 5.85
C ARG A 16 18.13 -3.81 4.50
N PHE A 17 17.34 -3.52 3.45
CA PHE A 17 17.61 -3.88 2.06
C PHE A 17 17.58 -5.39 1.79
N THR A 18 16.83 -6.13 2.60
CA THR A 18 16.62 -7.58 2.43
C THR A 18 15.12 -7.87 2.53
N GLY A 19 14.69 -9.12 2.34
CA GLY A 19 13.26 -9.46 2.42
C GLY A 19 12.44 -8.98 1.22
N ASN A 20 11.13 -8.78 1.41
CA ASN A 20 10.22 -8.34 0.35
C ASN A 20 9.83 -6.86 0.53
N PRO A 21 10.26 -5.94 -0.34
CA PRO A 21 9.91 -4.53 -0.23
C PRO A 21 8.44 -4.28 -0.60
N ALA A 22 7.72 -3.56 0.25
CA ALA A 22 6.35 -3.15 0.04
C ALA A 22 6.14 -1.67 0.38
N ALA A 23 5.22 -1.02 -0.33
CA ALA A 23 4.78 0.34 -0.01
C ALA A 23 3.51 0.28 0.84
N ILE A 24 3.46 1.07 1.91
CA ILE A 24 2.32 1.19 2.81
C ILE A 24 1.81 2.64 2.74
N CYS A 25 0.54 2.80 2.38
CA CYS A 25 -0.12 4.09 2.20
C CYS A 25 -1.32 4.20 3.15
N PRO A 26 -1.14 4.79 4.35
CA PRO A 26 -2.24 5.10 5.25
C PRO A 26 -3.16 6.16 4.61
N LEU A 27 -4.47 5.92 4.63
CA LEU A 27 -5.48 6.80 4.08
C LEU A 27 -6.49 7.22 5.14
N GLU A 28 -6.95 8.48 5.09
CA GLU A 28 -8.08 8.96 5.90
C GLU A 28 -9.42 8.44 5.37
N SER A 29 -9.51 8.22 4.06
CA SER A 29 -10.68 7.68 3.36
C SER A 29 -10.27 6.99 2.07
N TRP A 30 -11.09 6.06 1.58
CA TRP A 30 -10.79 5.35 0.33
C TRP A 30 -10.67 6.29 -0.86
N LEU A 31 -9.57 6.15 -1.59
CA LEU A 31 -9.41 6.77 -2.90
C LEU A 31 -10.15 5.94 -3.95
N PRO A 32 -10.46 6.52 -5.14
CA PRO A 32 -10.91 5.73 -6.27
C PRO A 32 -9.93 4.60 -6.60
N GLY A 33 -10.44 3.41 -6.92
CA GLY A 33 -9.60 2.23 -7.21
C GLY A 33 -8.54 2.50 -8.29
N ALA A 34 -8.89 3.26 -9.34
CA ALA A 34 -7.95 3.65 -10.39
C ALA A 34 -6.80 4.53 -9.89
N VAL A 35 -7.02 5.37 -8.87
CA VAL A 35 -5.95 6.19 -8.27
C VAL A 35 -5.03 5.33 -7.43
N MET A 36 -5.57 4.39 -6.64
CA MET A 36 -4.75 3.43 -5.89
C MET A 36 -3.95 2.54 -6.84
N GLN A 37 -4.55 2.03 -7.92
CA GLN A 37 -3.83 1.26 -8.93
C GLN A 37 -2.68 2.07 -9.58
N ALA A 38 -2.91 3.36 -9.89
CA ALA A 38 -1.88 4.22 -10.44
C ALA A 38 -0.73 4.49 -9.46
N ILE A 39 -1.03 4.69 -8.17
CA ILE A 39 0.00 4.82 -7.12
C ILE A 39 0.79 3.52 -6.98
N ALA A 40 0.13 2.35 -6.96
CA ALA A 40 0.81 1.07 -6.88
C ALA A 40 1.73 0.82 -8.09
N ALA A 41 1.29 1.23 -9.29
CA ALA A 41 2.10 1.18 -10.50
C ALA A 41 3.32 2.11 -10.42
N GLU A 42 3.15 3.33 -9.91
CA GLU A 42 4.23 4.31 -9.71
C GLU A 42 5.26 3.82 -8.69
N ASN A 43 4.82 3.19 -7.60
CA ASN A 43 5.71 2.63 -6.58
C ASN A 43 6.60 1.51 -7.14
N ASN A 44 6.12 0.76 -8.13
CA ASN A 44 6.84 -0.32 -8.82
C ASN A 44 7.50 -1.35 -7.86
N LEU A 45 6.78 -1.69 -6.78
CA LEU A 45 7.11 -2.76 -5.86
C LEU A 45 6.20 -3.97 -6.10
N ALA A 46 6.52 -5.11 -5.48
CA ALA A 46 5.68 -6.31 -5.58
C ALA A 46 4.24 -5.99 -5.12
N GLU A 47 4.11 -5.28 -4.00
CA GLU A 47 2.82 -4.87 -3.45
C GLU A 47 2.83 -3.43 -2.89
N THR A 48 1.69 -2.76 -3.03
CA THR A 48 1.31 -1.58 -2.26
C THR A 48 0.05 -1.87 -1.44
N ALA A 49 0.11 -1.61 -0.14
CA ALA A 49 -1.01 -1.76 0.79
C ALA A 49 -1.61 -0.41 1.13
N TYR A 50 -2.94 -0.32 1.04
CA TYR A 50 -3.71 0.82 1.51
C TYR A 50 -4.54 0.40 2.70
N PHE A 51 -4.63 1.25 3.72
CA PHE A 51 -5.53 1.01 4.84
C PHE A 51 -6.24 2.27 5.30
N VAL A 52 -7.46 2.08 5.79
CA VAL A 52 -8.29 3.12 6.42
C VAL A 52 -8.70 2.61 7.81
N ALA A 53 -8.69 3.48 8.81
CA ALA A 53 -9.20 3.16 10.14
C ALA A 53 -10.74 3.01 10.10
N GLU A 54 -11.26 1.96 10.72
CA GLU A 54 -12.69 1.63 10.79
C GLU A 54 -13.03 1.23 12.24
N GLY A 55 -13.29 2.24 13.08
CA GLY A 55 -13.49 2.05 14.52
C GLY A 55 -12.21 1.58 15.21
N ASP A 56 -12.28 0.42 15.87
CA ASP A 56 -11.16 -0.22 16.55
C ASP A 56 -10.34 -1.15 15.62
N ALA A 57 -10.64 -1.15 14.32
CA ALA A 57 -10.01 -2.01 13.32
C ALA A 57 -9.46 -1.20 12.14
N TYR A 58 -8.73 -1.89 11.27
CA TYR A 58 -8.29 -1.37 9.98
C TYR A 58 -8.85 -2.24 8.87
N ARG A 59 -9.26 -1.59 7.78
CA ARG A 59 -9.60 -2.26 6.54
C ARG A 59 -8.49 -2.06 5.53
N LEU A 60 -8.09 -3.13 4.86
CA LEU A 60 -6.94 -3.16 3.96
C LEU A 60 -7.39 -3.45 2.52
N ARG A 61 -6.61 -2.93 1.56
CA ARG A 61 -6.66 -3.29 0.14
C ARG A 61 -5.24 -3.39 -0.40
N TRP A 62 -4.99 -4.37 -1.25
CA TRP A 62 -3.66 -4.71 -1.75
C TRP A 62 -3.61 -4.60 -3.25
N PHE A 63 -2.54 -3.99 -3.76
CA PHE A 63 -2.36 -3.77 -5.19
C PHE A 63 -0.96 -4.19 -5.60
N THR A 64 -0.87 -4.98 -6.66
CA THR A 64 0.35 -5.06 -7.47
C THR A 64 0.39 -3.85 -8.42
N PRO A 65 1.49 -3.61 -9.16
CA PRO A 65 1.53 -2.58 -10.20
C PRO A 65 0.45 -2.74 -11.29
N ALA A 66 -0.09 -3.94 -11.48
CA ALA A 66 -1.02 -4.24 -12.56
C ALA A 66 -2.48 -4.41 -12.12
N VAL A 67 -2.72 -4.91 -10.91
CA VAL A 67 -4.07 -5.29 -10.46
C VAL A 67 -4.21 -5.25 -8.94
N GLU A 68 -5.45 -5.05 -8.48
CA GLU A 68 -5.88 -5.29 -7.10
C GLU A 68 -5.89 -6.79 -6.79
N VAL A 69 -5.42 -7.17 -5.61
CA VAL A 69 -5.35 -8.56 -5.16
C VAL A 69 -6.23 -8.72 -3.92
N ASP A 70 -7.03 -9.79 -3.91
CA ASP A 70 -7.83 -10.19 -2.76
C ASP A 70 -7.00 -11.13 -1.87
N LEU A 71 -6.77 -10.74 -0.61
CA LEU A 71 -5.95 -11.45 0.38
C LEU A 71 -6.71 -11.67 1.69
#